data_AF-A0A7H8M8S7-F1
#
_entry.id   AF-A0A7H8M8S7-F1
#
_cell.length_a   1.000
_cell.length_b   1.000
_cell.length_c   1.000
_cell.angle_alpha   90.00
_cell.angle_beta   90.00
_cell.angle_gamma   90.00
#
_symmetry.space_group_name_H-M   'P 1'
#
loop_
_entity.id
_entity.type
_entity.pdbx_description
1 polymer ?
#
loop_
_entity_poly.entity_id
_entity_poly.type
_entity_poly.pdbx_seq_one_letter_code
_entity_poly.pdbx_strand_id
1 'polypeptide(L)'
;MRITAVGRRVFASRIETAAPLLDWRTGDWAQLAYTPIDLPARFVARLHAYLDRFGLAFGCFDFAVDDTEDPVFIECNPNGQWGFLPASDSTADAFAELLQNG
;
A
#
# COMPACT_ATOMS: atom_id res chain seq x y z
N MET A 1 -7.35 1.78 -2.65
CA MET A 1 -6.21 2.21 -1.81
C MET A 1 -5.13 1.14 -1.83
N ARG A 2 -3.88 1.54 -2.05
CA ARG A 2 -2.68 0.67 -2.06
C ARG A 2 -1.76 1.11 -0.94
N ILE A 3 -1.33 0.18 -0.09
CA ILE A 3 -0.46 0.46 1.05
C ILE A 3 0.75 -0.44 0.99
N THR A 4 1.94 0.14 1.05
CA THR A 4 3.20 -0.58 1.10
C THR A 4 3.80 -0.46 2.48
N ALA A 5 4.01 -1.58 3.16
CA ALA A 5 4.66 -1.63 4.46
C ALA A 5 6.01 -2.36 4.36
N VAL A 6 7.07 -1.70 4.81
CA VAL A 6 8.45 -2.23 4.86
C VAL A 6 8.93 -2.10 6.31
N GLY A 7 9.10 -3.23 7.00
CA GLY A 7 9.37 -3.24 8.44
C GLY A 7 8.29 -2.49 9.23
N ARG A 8 8.64 -1.33 9.80
CA ARG A 8 7.73 -0.44 10.54
C ARG A 8 7.35 0.84 9.78
N ARG A 9 7.81 1.00 8.53
CA ARG A 9 7.49 2.13 7.66
C ARG A 9 6.29 1.76 6.80
N VAL A 10 5.31 2.66 6.72
CA VAL A 10 4.07 2.46 5.96
C VAL A 10 3.86 3.64 5.02
N PHE A 11 3.63 3.34 3.75
CA PHE A 11 3.36 4.31 2.69
C PHE A 11 2.02 3.98 2.06
N ALA A 12 1.11 4.94 1.99
CA ALA A 12 -0.24 4.72 1.48
C ALA A 12 -0.55 5.66 0.32
N SER A 13 -1.26 5.15 -0.67
CA SER A 13 -1.77 5.95 -1.78
C SER A 13 -3.20 5.53 -2.13
N ARG A 14 -4.04 6.53 -2.39
CA ARG A 14 -5.29 6.33 -3.12
C ARG A 14 -4.96 6.19 -4.60
N ILE A 15 -5.60 5.23 -5.26
CA ILE A 15 -5.51 5.02 -6.70
C ILE A 15 -6.92 5.24 -7.22
N GLU A 16 -7.09 6.20 -8.10
CA GLU A 16 -8.38 6.56 -8.69
C GLU A 16 -8.31 6.42 -10.21
N THR A 17 -9.42 5.99 -10.79
CA THR A 17 -9.60 5.82 -12.23
C THR A 17 -10.55 6.90 -12.73
N ALA A 18 -10.31 7.43 -13.95
CA ALA A 18 -11.20 8.43 -14.55
C ALA A 18 -12.62 7.89 -14.86
N ALA A 19 -12.74 6.57 -15.02
CA ALA A 19 -14.00 5.86 -15.21
C ALA A 19 -14.14 4.77 -14.14
N PRO A 20 -15.36 4.44 -13.67
CA PRO A 20 -15.57 3.48 -12.59
C PRO A 20 -15.25 2.05 -13.07
N LEU A 21 -13.97 1.68 -12.95
CA LEU A 21 -13.48 0.34 -13.24
C LEU A 21 -13.56 -0.52 -11.99
N LEU A 22 -14.03 -1.76 -12.13
CA LEU A 22 -14.05 -2.74 -11.05
C LEU A 22 -12.63 -3.11 -10.59
N ASP A 23 -11.69 -3.21 -11.52
CA ASP A 23 -10.26 -3.37 -11.24
C ASP A 23 -9.46 -2.33 -12.02
N TRP A 24 -8.86 -1.38 -11.29
CA TRP A 24 -8.05 -0.30 -11.86
C TRP A 24 -6.86 -0.80 -12.66
N ARG A 25 -6.36 -2.02 -12.40
CA ARG A 25 -5.23 -2.62 -13.14
C ARG A 25 -5.57 -2.97 -14.58
N THR A 26 -6.85 -3.16 -14.88
CA THR A 26 -7.36 -3.45 -16.22
C THR A 26 -7.57 -2.18 -17.06
N GLY A 27 -7.47 -1.00 -16.44
CA GLY A 27 -7.62 0.29 -17.09
C GLY A 27 -6.34 0.78 -17.78
N ASP A 28 -6.45 1.97 -18.35
CA ASP A 28 -5.30 2.71 -18.85
C ASP A 28 -4.48 3.28 -17.68
N TRP A 29 -3.26 2.76 -17.51
CA TRP A 29 -2.36 3.17 -16.43
C TRP A 29 -1.95 4.64 -16.52
N ALA A 30 -2.01 5.25 -17.72
CA ALA A 30 -1.73 6.67 -17.90
C ALA A 30 -2.85 7.57 -17.35
N GLN A 31 -4.02 7.02 -17.07
CA GLN A 31 -5.19 7.75 -16.55
C GLN A 31 -5.41 7.52 -15.05
N LEU A 32 -4.49 6.79 -14.39
CA LEU A 32 -4.55 6.57 -12.96
C LEU A 32 -4.00 7.79 -12.21
N ALA A 33 -4.81 8.30 -11.29
CA ALA A 33 -4.37 9.30 -10.33
C ALA A 33 -3.85 8.59 -9.07
N TYR A 34 -2.65 8.96 -8.63
CA TYR A 34 -2.03 8.46 -7.40
C TYR A 34 -1.91 9.60 -6.41
N THR A 35 -2.65 9.50 -5.30
CA THR A 35 -2.63 10.52 -4.25
C THR A 35 -2.09 9.91 -2.96
N PRO A 36 -0.94 10.37 -2.45
CA PRO A 36 -0.47 9.99 -1.12
C PRO A 36 -1.53 10.33 -0.06
N ILE A 37 -1.73 9.44 0.89
CA ILE A 37 -2.70 9.63 1.97
C ILE A 37 -2.11 9.22 3.31
N ASP A 38 -2.54 9.91 4.37
CA ASP A 38 -2.21 9.52 5.73
C ASP A 38 -3.18 8.45 6.23
N LEU A 39 -2.65 7.53 7.03
CA LEU A 39 -3.45 6.49 7.69
C LEU A 39 -3.60 6.80 9.18
N PRO A 40 -4.79 6.61 9.78
CA PRO A 40 -4.95 6.67 11.22
C PRO A 40 -3.99 5.70 11.93
N ALA A 41 -3.43 6.10 13.07
CA ALA A 41 -2.47 5.27 13.82
C ALA A 41 -2.99 3.85 14.12
N ARG A 42 -4.30 3.71 14.41
CA ARG A 42 -4.96 2.41 14.60
C ARG A 42 -4.90 1.51 13.37
N PHE A 43 -4.91 2.09 12.17
CA PHE A 43 -4.85 1.35 10.91
C PHE A 43 -3.43 0.85 10.68
N VAL A 44 -2.43 1.73 10.86
CA VAL A 44 -1.00 1.37 10.80
C VAL A 44 -0.68 0.24 11.77
N ALA A 45 -1.16 0.32 13.02
CA ALA A 45 -0.97 -0.73 14.01
C ALA A 45 -1.54 -2.09 13.57
N ARG A 46 -2.66 -2.12 12.84
CA ARG A 46 -3.25 -3.36 12.32
C ARG A 46 -2.43 -3.96 11.18
N LEU A 47 -1.84 -3.14 10.32
CA LEU A 47 -0.93 -3.61 9.25
C LEU A 47 0.32 -4.24 9.86
N HIS A 48 0.90 -3.59 10.87
CA HIS A 48 2.02 -4.12 11.63
C HIS A 48 1.67 -5.46 12.31
N ALA A 49 0.52 -5.54 12.99
CA ALA A 49 0.08 -6.77 13.61
C ALA A 49 -0.14 -7.91 12.59
N TYR A 50 -0.61 -7.58 11.38
CA TYR A 50 -0.72 -8.55 10.29
C TYR A 50 0.67 -9.09 9.90
N LEU A 51 1.62 -8.20 9.59
CA LEU A 51 2.98 -8.59 9.22
C LEU A 51 3.64 -9.44 10.32
N ASP A 52 3.54 -9.00 11.58
CA ASP A 52 4.07 -9.72 12.75
C ASP A 52 3.43 -11.12 12.88
N ARG A 53 2.11 -11.23 12.66
CA ARG A 53 1.38 -12.51 12.76
C ARG A 53 1.79 -13.52 11.71
N PHE A 54 2.14 -13.06 10.51
CA PHE A 54 2.53 -13.90 9.37
C PHE A 54 4.05 -14.02 9.19
N GLY A 55 4.86 -13.38 10.05
CA GLY A 55 6.32 -13.41 9.95
C GLY A 55 6.85 -12.71 8.69
N LEU A 56 6.14 -11.68 8.22
CA LEU A 56 6.49 -10.92 7.02
C LEU A 56 7.24 -9.65 7.39
N ALA A 57 8.37 -9.39 6.73
CA ALA A 57 9.09 -8.12 6.87
C ALA A 57 8.55 -7.04 5.90
N PHE A 58 7.71 -7.43 4.95
CA PHE A 58 7.19 -6.58 3.90
C PHE A 58 5.82 -7.06 3.41
N GLY A 59 4.96 -6.11 3.00
CA GLY A 59 3.70 -6.41 2.33
C GLY A 59 3.13 -5.23 1.56
N CYS A 60 2.61 -5.52 0.36
CA CYS A 60 1.74 -4.61 -0.37
C CYS A 60 0.28 -4.99 -0.12
N PHE A 61 -0.46 -4.13 0.56
CA PHE A 61 -1.86 -4.32 0.91
C PHE A 61 -2.76 -3.56 -0.07
N ASP A 62 -3.83 -4.23 -0.49
CA ASP A 62 -4.89 -3.64 -1.31
C ASP A 62 -6.18 -3.56 -0.52
N PHE A 63 -6.80 -2.38 -0.58
CA PHE A 63 -8.11 -2.11 -0.02
C PHE A 63 -9.01 -1.48 -1.08
N ALA A 64 -10.25 -1.97 -1.20
CA ALA A 64 -11.32 -1.22 -1.85
C ALA A 64 -11.82 -0.14 -0.88
N VAL A 65 -12.11 1.04 -1.40
CA VAL A 65 -12.67 2.16 -0.63
C VAL A 65 -13.78 2.74 -1.50
N ASP A 66 -14.96 2.90 -0.94
CA ASP A 66 -16.09 3.58 -1.59
C ASP A 66 -16.24 5.02 -1.06
N ASP A 67 -17.29 5.71 -1.46
CA ASP A 67 -17.57 7.10 -1.06
C ASP A 67 -17.83 7.25 0.45
N THR A 68 -18.02 6.15 1.18
CA THR A 68 -18.20 6.15 2.64
C THR A 68 -16.88 6.10 3.41
N GLU A 69 -15.76 6.02 2.70
CA GLU A 69 -14.39 5.91 3.22
C GLU A 69 -14.13 4.68 4.10
N ASP A 70 -15.01 3.67 4.05
CA ASP A 70 -14.84 2.41 4.78
C ASP A 70 -13.94 1.43 4.01
N PRO A 71 -12.70 1.13 4.49
CA PRO A 71 -11.76 0.32 3.73
C PRO A 71 -12.06 -1.17 3.86
N VAL A 72 -12.30 -1.83 2.72
CA VAL A 72 -12.47 -3.28 2.63
C VAL A 72 -11.15 -3.92 2.22
N PHE A 73 -10.61 -4.80 3.07
CA PHE A 73 -9.38 -5.54 2.81
C PHE A 73 -9.58 -6.54 1.66
N ILE A 74 -8.69 -6.51 0.66
CA ILE A 74 -8.69 -7.45 -0.47
C ILE A 74 -7.57 -8.47 -0.29
N GLU A 75 -6.33 -8.00 -0.25
CA GLU A 75 -5.16 -8.88 -0.15
C GLU A 75 -3.95 -8.20 0.49
N CYS A 76 -2.98 -9.03 0.90
CA CYS A 76 -1.62 -8.63 1.16
C CYS A 76 -0.69 -9.49 0.30
N ASN A 77 0.01 -8.86 -0.65
CA ASN A 77 1.00 -9.50 -1.49
C ASN A 77 2.42 -9.22 -0.95
N PRO A 78 3.12 -10.21 -0.37
CA PRO A 78 4.47 -10.06 0.17
C PRO A 78 5.56 -9.95 -0.89
N ASN A 79 5.21 -9.99 -2.18
CA ASN A 79 6.11 -9.72 -3.30
C ASN A 79 5.50 -8.70 -4.27
N GLY A 80 4.55 -7.88 -3.78
CA GLY A 80 3.84 -6.92 -4.60
C GLY A 80 4.76 -5.78 -5.05
N GLN A 81 4.60 -5.35 -6.30
CA GLN A 81 5.30 -4.20 -6.84
C GLN A 81 4.88 -2.90 -6.14
N TRP A 82 5.84 -2.01 -5.94
CA TRP A 82 5.70 -0.71 -5.28
C TRP A 82 6.35 0.44 -6.07
N GLY A 83 7.22 0.15 -7.05
CA GLY A 83 8.01 1.15 -7.76
C GLY A 83 7.22 2.12 -8.63
N PHE A 84 5.95 1.84 -8.93
CA PHE A 84 5.07 2.70 -9.71
C PHE A 84 4.32 3.74 -8.84
N LEU A 85 4.45 3.66 -7.51
CA LEU A 85 3.78 4.57 -6.58
C LEU A 85 4.64 5.81 -6.29
N PRO A 86 4.03 6.95 -5.92
CA PRO A 86 4.76 8.19 -5.63
C PRO A 86 5.82 8.07 -4.52
N ALA A 87 5.66 7.13 -3.60
CA ALA A 87 6.57 6.90 -2.48
C ALA A 87 7.69 5.89 -2.79
N SER A 88 7.97 5.60 -4.07
CA SER A 88 8.95 4.59 -4.48
C SER A 88 10.33 4.82 -3.88
N ASP A 89 10.88 6.03 -3.96
CA ASP A 89 12.21 6.34 -3.41
C ASP A 89 12.26 6.10 -1.89
N SER A 90 11.27 6.62 -1.14
CA SER A 90 11.18 6.39 0.31
C SER A 90 10.95 4.91 0.68
N THR A 91 10.29 4.16 -0.19
CA THR A 91 10.12 2.72 -0.03
C THR A 91 11.45 2.00 -0.22
N ALA A 92 12.25 2.42 -1.22
CA ALA A 92 13.60 1.89 -1.44
C ALA A 92 14.51 2.17 -0.24
N ASP A 93 14.46 3.38 0.32
CA ASP A 93 15.21 3.74 1.54
C ASP A 93 14.81 2.86 2.73
N ALA A 94 13.51 2.62 2.91
CA ALA A 94 13.01 1.75 3.99
C ALA A 94 13.50 0.29 3.82
N PHE A 95 13.59 -0.20 2.58
CA PHE A 95 14.19 -1.52 2.32
C PHE A 95 15.69 -1.54 2.64
N ALA A 96 16.42 -0.50 2.23
CA ALA A 96 17.85 -0.39 2.51
C ALA A 96 18.12 -0.38 4.01
N GLU A 97 17.36 0.41 4.78
CA GLU A 97 17.43 0.47 6.24
C GLU A 97 17.11 -0.88 6.89
N LEU A 98 16.05 -1.55 6.42
CA LEU A 98 15.65 -2.87 6.92
C LEU A 98 16.73 -3.93 6.68
N LEU A 99 17.33 -3.97 5.49
CA LEU A 99 18.35 -4.96 5.14
C LEU A 99 19.70 -4.70 5.81
N GLN A 100 19.99 -3.45 6.18
CA GLN A 100 21.22 -3.09 6.92
C GLN A 100 21.12 -3.42 8.41
N ASN A 101 19.91 -3.40 8.99
CA ASN A 101 19.69 -3.49 10.43
C ASN A 101 18.96 -4.78 10.89
N GLY A 102 18.56 -5.64 9.96
CA GLY A 102 17.89 -6.93 10.23
C GLY A 102 18.86 -8.10 10.34
#